data_AF-A0AAJ1X3R4-F1
#
_entry.id   AF-A0AAJ1X3R4-F1
#
_cell.length_a   1.000
_cell.length_b   1.000
_cell.length_c   1.000
_cell.angle_alpha   90.00
_cell.angle_beta   90.00
_cell.angle_gamma   90.00
#
_symmetry.space_group_name_H-M   'P 1'
#
loop_
_entity.id
_entity.type
_entity.pdbx_description
1 polymer ?
#
loop_
_entity_poly.entity_id
_entity_poly.type
_entity_poly.pdbx_seq_one_letter_code
_entity_poly.pdbx_strand_id
1 'polypeptide(L)' 'MACWEEARGRRDHVADLLRWAEDYTTFNDFLSEQVHAATGAPVAALPMPWAHGMVLLVEAALAGRQVRRLAPAP' A
#
# COMPACT_ATOMS: atom_id res chain seq x y z
N MET A 1 7.58 3.27 -1.39
CA MET A 1 6.69 2.17 -0.92
C MET A 1 6.16 2.55 0.45
N ALA A 2 4.85 2.56 0.65
CA ALA A 2 4.23 3.11 1.87
C ALA A 2 4.72 2.46 3.18
N CYS A 3 4.92 1.13 3.21
CA CYS A 3 5.46 0.46 4.40
C CYS A 3 6.87 0.95 4.81
N TRP A 4 7.70 1.31 3.82
CA TRP A 4 9.05 1.83 4.09
C TRP A 4 9.02 3.24 4.66
N GLU A 5 8.09 4.06 4.17
CA GLU A 5 7.90 5.43 4.66
C GLU A 5 7.33 5.45 6.08
N GLU A 6 6.41 4.52 6.38
CA GLU A 6 5.86 4.32 7.73
C GLU A 6 6.96 3.94 8.72
N ALA A 7 7.83 2.98 8.37
CA ALA A 7 8.95 2.56 9.22
C ALA A 7 9.95 3.68 9.52
N ARG A 8 9.96 4.76 8.71
CA ARG A 8 10.78 5.97 8.92
C ARG A 8 10.04 7.09 9.63
N GLY A 9 8.82 6.84 10.09
CA GLY A 9 7.97 7.82 10.78
C GLY A 9 7.38 8.89 9.86
N ARG A 10 7.46 8.75 8.53
CA ARG A 10 7.01 9.77 7.56
C ARG A 10 5.52 9.63 7.24
N ARG A 11 4.68 9.71 8.27
CA ARG A 11 3.25 9.39 8.20
C ARG A 11 2.46 10.23 7.20
N ASP A 12 2.76 11.52 7.05
CA ASP A 12 2.08 12.38 6.06
C ASP A 12 2.30 11.87 4.63
N HIS A 13 3.54 11.49 4.32
CA HIS A 13 3.90 10.91 3.02
C HIS A 13 3.24 9.53 2.82
N VAL A 14 3.08 8.74 3.89
CA VAL A 14 2.35 7.47 3.81
C VAL A 14 0.90 7.70 3.40
N ALA A 15 0.23 8.70 3.98
CA ALA A 15 -1.14 9.06 3.62
C ALA A 15 -1.26 9.49 2.15
N ASP A 16 -0.29 10.26 1.64
CA ASP A 16 -0.25 10.62 0.22
C ASP A 16 -0.08 9.40 -0.70
N LEU A 17 0.73 8.42 -0.30
CA LEU A 17 0.91 7.18 -1.06
C LEU A 17 -0.31 6.26 -1.03
N LEU A 18 -1.06 6.22 0.09
CA LEU A 18 -2.30 5.47 0.18
C LEU A 18 -3.38 6.10 -0.70
N ARG A 19 -3.55 7.42 -0.63
CA ARG A 19 -4.46 8.14 -1.53
C ARG A 19 -4.10 7.93 -2.99
N TRP A 20 -2.81 7.96 -3.32
CA TRP A 20 -2.35 7.64 -4.68
C TRP A 20 -2.76 6.22 -5.10
N ALA A 21 -2.65 5.22 -4.21
CA ALA A 21 -3.09 3.87 -4.53
C ALA A 21 -4.60 3.77 -4.74
N GLU A 22 -5.39 4.50 -3.95
CA GLU A 22 -6.86 4.62 -4.10
C GLU A 22 -7.23 5.29 -5.42
N ASP A 23 -6.54 6.37 -5.82
CA ASP A 23 -6.80 7.09 -7.07
C ASP A 23 -6.59 6.22 -8.32
N TYR A 24 -5.84 5.12 -8.20
CA TYR A 24 -5.54 4.18 -9.28
C TYR A 24 -6.17 2.80 -9.10
N THR A 25 -7.16 2.66 -8.21
CA THR A 25 -8.01 1.47 -8.22
C THR A 25 -8.88 1.44 -9.47
N THR A 26 -9.30 0.25 -9.86
CA THR A 26 -10.31 0.08 -10.92
C THR A 26 -11.73 0.32 -10.42
N PHE A 27 -12.72 0.28 -11.31
CA PHE A 27 -14.13 0.49 -10.96
C PHE A 27 -14.70 -0.49 -9.91
N ASN A 28 -14.00 -1.61 -9.64
CA ASN A 28 -14.34 -2.58 -8.60
C ASN A 28 -13.40 -2.48 -7.38
N ASP A 29 -12.72 -1.35 -7.20
CA ASP A 29 -11.74 -1.10 -6.15
C ASP A 29 -10.54 -2.07 -6.14
N PHE A 30 -10.24 -2.71 -7.28
CA PHE A 30 -9.08 -3.59 -7.38
C PHE A 30 -7.80 -2.82 -7.64
N LEU A 31 -6.75 -3.22 -6.92
CA LEU A 31 -5.37 -2.80 -7.13
C LEU A 31 -4.69 -3.78 -8.08
N SER A 32 -3.99 -3.25 -9.07
CA SER A 32 -3.09 -4.02 -9.93
C SER A 32 -1.69 -4.13 -9.34
N GLU A 33 -0.92 -5.10 -9.81
CA GLU A 33 0.51 -5.21 -9.50
C GLU A 33 1.29 -3.96 -9.94
N GLN A 34 0.95 -3.39 -11.10
CA GLN A 34 1.59 -2.21 -11.68
C GLN A 34 0.57 -1.39 -12.48
N VAL A 35 0.78 -0.07 -12.51
CA VAL A 35 -0.01 0.88 -13.30
C VAL A 35 0.87 1.64 -14.29
N HIS A 36 0.29 2.08 -15.40
CA HIS A 36 0.97 2.91 -16.39
C HIS A 36 1.20 4.31 -15.83
N ALA A 37 2.45 4.78 -15.85
CA ALA A 37 2.86 6.02 -15.17
C ALA A 37 2.10 7.28 -15.63
N ALA A 38 1.70 7.35 -16.91
CA ALA A 38 1.02 8.54 -17.44
C ALA A 38 -0.51 8.50 -17.32
N THR A 39 -1.10 7.30 -17.24
CA THR A 39 -2.56 7.13 -17.37
C THR A 39 -3.20 6.45 -16.16
N GLY A 40 -2.42 5.80 -15.31
CA GLY A 40 -2.95 5.01 -14.20
C GLY A 40 -3.54 3.67 -14.58
N ALA A 41 -3.62 3.36 -15.87
CA ALA A 41 -4.23 2.12 -16.32
C ALA A 41 -3.45 0.91 -15.79
N PRO A 42 -4.11 -0.15 -15.32
CA PRO A 42 -3.43 -1.36 -14.87
C PRO A 42 -2.68 -1.99 -16.05
N VAL A 43 -1.41 -2.36 -15.84
CA VAL A 43 -0.55 -2.96 -16.89
C VAL A 43 -0.17 -4.41 -16.60
N ALA A 44 -0.47 -4.90 -15.40
CA ALA A 44 -0.11 -6.22 -14.91
C ALA A 44 -1.27 -6.84 -14.11
N ALA A 45 -1.01 -7.89 -13.31
CA ALA A 45 -2.04 -8.69 -12.64
C ALA A 45 -3.11 -7.85 -11.92
N LEU A 46 -4.39 -8.21 -12.12
CA LEU A 46 -5.57 -7.53 -11.55
C LEU A 46 -6.69 -8.56 -11.28
N PRO A 47 -7.20 -8.68 -10.03
CA PRO A 47 -6.67 -8.06 -8.82
C PRO A 47 -5.31 -8.65 -8.45
N MET A 48 -4.47 -7.86 -7.78
CA MET A 48 -3.23 -8.36 -7.19
C MET A 48 -3.37 -8.47 -5.67
N PRO A 49 -3.62 -9.67 -5.10
CA PRO A 49 -3.85 -9.83 -3.67
C PRO A 49 -2.73 -9.26 -2.78
N TRP A 50 -1.49 -9.31 -3.25
CA TRP A 50 -0.35 -8.71 -2.54
C TRP A 50 -0.48 -7.18 -2.40
N ALA A 51 -0.90 -6.49 -3.46
CA ALA A 51 -1.08 -5.04 -3.44
C ALA A 51 -2.15 -4.63 -2.41
N HIS A 52 -3.27 -5.35 -2.39
CA HIS A 52 -4.30 -5.20 -1.37
C HIS A 52 -3.78 -5.47 0.05
N GLY A 53 -3.03 -6.57 0.23
CA GLY A 53 -2.42 -6.90 1.51
C GLY A 53 -1.48 -5.80 2.01
N MET A 54 -0.70 -5.18 1.13
CA MET A 54 0.20 -4.09 1.50
C MET A 54 -0.55 -2.84 1.97
N VAL A 55 -1.65 -2.46 1.32
CA VAL A 55 -2.50 -1.34 1.79
C VAL A 55 -3.01 -1.62 3.20
N LEU A 56 -3.59 -2.80 3.42
CA LEU A 56 -4.12 -3.19 4.74
C LEU A 56 -3.04 -3.19 5.84
N LEU A 57 -1.81 -3.63 5.53
CA LEU A 57 -0.71 -3.61 6.48
C LEU A 57 -0.31 -2.19 6.87
N VAL A 58 -0.28 -1.26 5.92
CA VAL A 58 0.05 0.14 6.16
C VAL A 58 -1.05 0.83 6.95
N GLU A 59 -2.32 0.63 6.60
CA GLU A 59 -3.46 1.15 7.35
C GLU A 59 -3.45 0.64 8.80
N ALA A 60 -3.18 -0.66 9.00
CA ALA A 60 -3.03 -1.23 10.33
C ALA A 60 -1.89 -0.55 11.11
N ALA A 61 -0.73 -0.33 10.49
CA ALA A 61 0.40 0.35 11.11
C ALA A 61 0.07 1.81 11.49
N LEU A 62 -0.59 2.56 10.59
CA LEU A 62 -1.06 3.93 10.87
C LEU A 62 -2.08 3.98 12.01
N ALA A 63 -2.95 2.97 12.11
CA ALA A 63 -3.89 2.79 13.21
C ALA A 63 -3.23 2.31 14.52
N GLY A 64 -1.90 2.16 14.55
CA GLY A 64 -1.16 1.68 15.71
C GLY A 64 -1.34 0.18 15.99
N ARG A 65 -1.88 -0.58 15.04
CA ARG A 65 -2.06 -2.03 15.15
C ARG A 65 -0.76 -2.73 14.77
N GLN A 66 -0.15 -3.43 15.73
CA GLN A 66 1.01 -4.26 15.43
C GLN A 66 0.60 -5.55 14.71
N VAL A 67 0.98 -5.69 13.44
CA VAL A 67 0.81 -6.92 12.68
C VAL A 67 2.00 -7.86 12.93
N ARG A 68 2.20 -8.25 14.21
CA ARG A 68 3.30 -9.09 14.74
C ARG A 68 4.74 -8.58 14.50
N ARG A 69 5.59 -8.76 15.53
CA ARG A 69 7.05 -8.67 15.40
C ARG A 69 7.54 -9.90 14.62
N LEU A 70 8.02 -9.70 13.40
CA LEU A 70 8.80 -10.73 12.70
C LEU A 70 10.21 -10.73 13.31
N ALA A 71 10.42 -11.65 14.27
CA ALA A 71 11.61 -11.87 15.10
C ALA A 71 11.80 -10.93 16.34
N PRO A 72 12.23 -11.49 17.49
CA PRO A 72 12.82 -10.68 18.55
C PRO A 72 14.10 -10.01 18.04
N ALA A 73 14.39 -8.80 18.52
CA ALA A 73 15.68 -8.15 18.28
C ALA A 73 16.81 -9.07 18.79
N PRO A 74 17.97 -9.12 18.10
CA PRO A 74 19.13 -9.90 18.54
C PRO A 74 19.63 -9.48 19.92
#